data_AF-A0A7J7N7I0-F1
#
_entry.id   AF-A0A7J7N7I0-F1
#
_cell.length_a   1.000
_cell.length_b   1.000
_cell.length_c   1.000
_cell.angle_alpha   90.00
_cell.angle_beta   90.00
_cell.angle_gamma   90.00
#
_symmetry.space_group_name_H-M   'P 1'
#
loop_
_entity.id
_entity.type
_entity.pdbx_description
1 polymer ?
#
loop_
_entity_poly.entity_id
_entity_poly.type
_entity_poly.pdbx_seq_one_letter_code
_entity_poly.pdbx_strand_id
1 'polypeptide(L)'
;MTYTKFYTKSGEKIKYHKRSSVWPRIKFAEPINKPFIGWIIGNGKKINFWRDTWATSISLREHIDLPNHLWKLCKAKVSDFINRDGWNFPTDISLALLAMGISISSITYNPNSDDLQNWNPDIHGNFSVKNAFESTRNRIDTAWWWKYTCFQWKLMNQILPTDDLIQRKGIQLVSVINHCGLTAESANHLFFECNVAKVLWSWATSTFNIAAVDENNSWKPILDKSKALSLYPNDLWITMVFSVSRWLWNARNTIRFDETKLTI
;
A
#
# COMPACT_ATOMS: atom_id res chain seq x y z
N MET A 1 7.93 -18.81 -19.96
CA MET A 1 7.92 -17.34 -19.74
C MET A 1 6.96 -16.71 -20.74
N THR A 2 5.80 -16.25 -20.29
CA THR A 2 4.79 -15.59 -21.12
C THR A 2 5.14 -14.12 -21.25
N TYR A 3 5.67 -13.70 -22.41
CA TYR A 3 5.92 -12.29 -22.68
C TYR A 3 4.59 -11.54 -22.83
N THR A 4 4.34 -10.55 -21.97
CA THR A 4 3.18 -9.67 -22.05
C THR A 4 3.17 -8.93 -23.39
N LYS A 5 2.14 -9.16 -24.22
CA LYS A 5 1.99 -8.50 -25.54
C LYS A 5 1.41 -7.10 -25.31
N PHE A 6 2.13 -6.06 -25.72
CA PHE A 6 1.65 -4.67 -25.65
C PHE A 6 1.18 -4.20 -27.03
N TYR A 7 0.12 -3.38 -27.04
CA TYR A 7 -0.48 -2.83 -28.26
C TYR A 7 -0.47 -1.29 -28.23
N THR A 8 -0.47 -0.66 -29.40
CA THR A 8 -0.64 0.78 -29.59
C THR A 8 -2.10 1.18 -29.36
N LYS A 9 -2.39 2.49 -29.28
CA LYS A 9 -3.77 2.99 -29.22
C LYS A 9 -4.60 2.63 -30.46
N SER A 10 -3.94 2.35 -31.59
CA SER A 10 -4.55 1.86 -32.83
C SER A 10 -4.71 0.34 -32.88
N GLY A 11 -4.34 -0.39 -31.81
CA GLY A 11 -4.48 -1.85 -31.74
C GLY A 11 -3.34 -2.65 -32.37
N GLU A 12 -2.28 -2.00 -32.86
CA GLU A 12 -1.13 -2.68 -33.45
C GLU A 12 -0.16 -3.18 -32.38
N LYS A 13 0.41 -4.37 -32.58
CA LYS A 13 1.38 -4.94 -31.64
C LYS A 13 2.69 -4.14 -31.70
N ILE A 14 3.19 -3.69 -30.55
CA ILE A 14 4.49 -3.01 -30.51
C ILE A 14 5.61 -3.99 -30.86
N LYS A 15 6.55 -3.55 -31.71
CA LYS A 15 7.71 -4.36 -32.15
C LYS A 15 8.98 -4.10 -31.33
N TYR A 16 8.97 -3.12 -30.43
CA TYR A 16 10.11 -2.73 -29.60
C TYR A 16 9.92 -3.13 -28.13
N HIS A 17 11.04 -3.29 -27.41
CA HIS A 17 11.01 -3.58 -25.97
C HIS A 17 10.52 -2.36 -25.18
N LYS A 18 9.38 -2.51 -24.50
CA LYS A 18 8.86 -1.50 -23.57
C LYS A 18 9.42 -1.77 -22.18
N ARG A 19 10.24 -0.85 -21.66
CA ARG A 19 10.72 -0.94 -20.26
C ARG A 19 9.52 -0.99 -19.31
N SER A 20 9.56 -1.91 -18.36
CA SER A 20 8.54 -2.00 -17.31
C SER A 20 8.50 -0.69 -16.53
N SER A 21 7.32 -0.08 -16.40
CA SER A 21 7.11 1.07 -15.52
C SER A 21 7.10 0.68 -14.04
N VAL A 22 6.97 -0.62 -13.75
CA VAL A 22 6.90 -1.19 -12.40
C VAL A 22 8.28 -1.54 -11.87
N TRP A 23 9.17 -2.07 -12.72
CA TRP A 23 10.49 -2.56 -12.29
C TRP A 23 11.38 -1.49 -11.63
N PRO A 24 11.47 -0.25 -12.14
CA PRO A 24 12.19 0.83 -11.44
C PRO A 24 11.63 1.11 -10.04
N ARG A 25 10.31 1.00 -9.86
CA ARG A 25 9.65 1.19 -8.55
C ARG A 25 9.93 0.03 -7.60
N ILE A 26 9.98 -1.20 -8.10
CA ILE A 26 10.40 -2.37 -7.31
C ILE A 26 11.86 -2.21 -6.86
N LYS A 27 12.76 -1.79 -7.77
CA LYS A 27 14.16 -1.50 -7.41
C LYS A 27 14.30 -0.41 -6.35
N PHE A 28 13.43 0.59 -6.36
CA PHE A 28 13.41 1.60 -5.30
C PHE A 28 13.10 1.00 -3.91
N ALA A 29 12.31 -0.07 -3.85
CA ALA A 29 11.97 -0.75 -2.60
C ALA A 29 13.06 -1.72 -2.12
N GLU A 30 14.00 -2.13 -2.97
CA GLU A 30 15.08 -3.07 -2.63
C GLU A 30 15.89 -2.63 -1.39
N PRO A 31 16.48 -1.42 -1.31
CA PRO A 31 17.26 -1.01 -0.14
C PRO A 31 16.42 -0.92 1.14
N ILE A 32 15.12 -0.62 1.02
CA ILE A 32 14.19 -0.52 2.16
C ILE A 32 13.92 -1.90 2.75
N ASN A 33 13.78 -2.91 1.88
CA ASN A 33 13.47 -4.27 2.30
C ASN A 33 14.71 -5.08 2.71
N LYS A 34 15.90 -4.68 2.26
CA LYS A 34 17.15 -5.41 2.49
C LYS A 34 17.43 -5.82 3.94
N PRO A 35 17.19 -4.97 4.97
CA PRO A 35 17.42 -5.36 6.37
C PRO A 35 16.53 -6.51 6.87
N PHE A 36 15.40 -6.75 6.21
CA PHE A 36 14.44 -7.79 6.58
C PHE A 36 14.66 -9.12 5.84
N ILE A 37 15.55 -9.13 4.84
CA ILE A 37 15.92 -10.34 4.12
C ILE A 37 17.06 -10.99 4.88
N GLY A 38 16.92 -12.27 5.20
CA GLY A 38 17.96 -13.14 5.75
C GLY A 38 18.31 -14.27 4.80
N TRP A 39 19.25 -15.10 5.24
CA TRP A 39 19.62 -16.34 4.57
C TRP A 39 19.59 -17.54 5.50
N ILE A 40 18.96 -18.61 5.04
CA ILE A 40 19.11 -19.96 5.57
C ILE A 40 20.24 -20.63 4.81
N ILE A 41 21.24 -21.10 5.56
CA ILE A 41 22.50 -21.61 5.01
C ILE A 41 22.30 -23.03 4.47
N GLY A 42 22.49 -23.19 3.16
CA GLY A 42 22.64 -24.47 2.51
C GLY A 42 24.12 -24.77 2.31
N ASN A 43 24.54 -24.76 1.04
CA ASN A 43 25.93 -24.92 0.63
C ASN A 43 26.80 -23.64 0.78
N GLY A 44 26.21 -22.50 1.12
CA GLY A 44 26.90 -21.24 1.41
C GLY A 44 27.46 -20.48 0.20
N LYS A 45 27.23 -20.95 -1.03
CA LYS A 45 27.84 -20.40 -2.25
C LYS A 45 27.20 -19.08 -2.68
N LYS A 46 25.90 -18.89 -2.41
CA LYS A 46 25.16 -17.66 -2.76
C LYS A 46 25.40 -16.56 -1.72
N ILE A 47 25.64 -16.93 -0.47
CA ILE A 47 25.70 -16.03 0.69
C ILE A 47 27.08 -15.35 0.80
N ASN A 48 27.11 -14.01 0.80
CA ASN A 48 28.29 -13.24 1.15
C ASN A 48 28.51 -13.24 2.66
N PHE A 49 29.71 -13.66 3.08
CA PHE A 49 30.03 -13.83 4.49
C PHE A 49 29.88 -12.53 5.30
N TRP A 50 30.23 -11.38 4.72
CA TRP A 50 30.27 -10.12 5.46
C TRP A 50 28.99 -9.29 5.32
N ARG A 51 28.36 -9.32 4.15
CA ARG A 51 27.31 -8.36 3.75
C ARG A 51 25.90 -8.89 3.88
N ASP A 52 25.74 -10.21 3.94
CA ASP A 52 24.44 -10.84 4.08
C ASP A 52 24.19 -11.20 5.55
N THR A 53 22.91 -11.27 5.89
CA THR A 53 22.33 -11.59 7.20
C THR A 53 22.10 -13.09 7.29
N TRP A 54 23.12 -13.84 7.69
CA TRP A 54 23.06 -15.31 7.79
C TRP A 54 23.36 -15.84 9.19
N ALA A 55 24.07 -15.08 10.03
CA ALA A 55 24.41 -15.46 11.40
C ALA A 55 23.64 -14.68 12.46
N THR A 56 23.24 -13.44 12.17
CA THR A 56 22.54 -12.56 13.11
C THR A 56 21.42 -11.77 12.41
N SER A 57 20.69 -10.95 13.17
CA SER A 57 19.67 -10.05 12.64
C SER A 57 20.22 -8.93 11.75
N ILE A 58 21.52 -8.63 11.85
CA ILE A 58 22.24 -7.67 10.98
C ILE A 58 23.45 -8.35 10.30
N SER A 59 24.01 -7.71 9.28
CA SER A 59 25.18 -8.26 8.60
C SER A 59 26.44 -8.17 9.48
N LEU A 60 27.40 -9.10 9.32
CA LEU A 60 28.68 -9.03 10.07
C LEU A 60 29.43 -7.72 9.82
N ARG A 61 29.26 -7.13 8.62
CA ARG A 61 29.78 -5.81 8.27
C ARG A 61 29.27 -4.69 9.17
N GLU A 62 28.03 -4.78 9.65
CA GLU A 62 27.45 -3.75 10.52
C GLU A 62 27.95 -3.85 11.96
N HIS A 63 28.52 -5.00 12.36
CA HIS A 63 29.17 -5.18 13.66
C HIS A 63 30.62 -4.67 13.69
N ILE A 64 31.23 -4.42 12.53
CA ILE A 64 32.66 -4.06 12.42
C ILE A 64 32.80 -2.65 11.84
N ASP A 65 33.43 -1.77 12.60
CA ASP A 65 33.82 -0.46 12.08
C ASP A 65 35.11 -0.57 11.25
N LEU A 66 34.95 -0.68 9.93
CA LEU A 66 36.04 -0.79 8.97
C LEU A 66 35.89 0.25 7.84
N PRO A 67 36.97 0.95 7.45
CA PRO A 67 36.95 1.89 6.33
C PRO A 67 36.35 1.30 5.04
N ASN A 68 35.49 2.09 4.38
CA ASN A 68 34.74 1.67 3.19
C ASN A 68 35.58 1.11 2.03
N HIS A 69 36.83 1.56 1.89
CA HIS A 69 37.71 1.06 0.84
C HIS A 69 38.17 -0.38 1.09
N LEU A 70 38.28 -0.80 2.36
CA LEU A 70 38.70 -2.16 2.74
C LEU A 70 37.58 -3.18 2.52
N TRP A 71 36.31 -2.79 2.65
CA TRP A 71 35.15 -3.64 2.33
C TRP A 71 35.09 -4.11 0.86
N LYS A 72 35.88 -3.49 -0.03
CA LYS A 72 36.03 -3.96 -1.43
C LYS A 72 36.86 -5.24 -1.53
N LEU A 73 37.72 -5.49 -0.55
CA LEU A 73 38.57 -6.69 -0.45
C LEU A 73 37.81 -7.86 0.18
N CYS A 74 36.82 -7.58 1.04
CA CYS A 74 35.98 -8.56 1.73
C CYS A 74 34.96 -9.22 0.78
N LYS A 75 35.41 -10.19 -0.01
CA LYS A 75 34.59 -10.92 -1.01
C LYS A 75 34.21 -12.35 -0.61
N ALA A 76 34.63 -12.80 0.57
CA ALA A 76 34.42 -14.16 1.05
C ALA A 76 32.95 -14.58 1.02
N LYS A 77 32.72 -15.84 0.69
CA LYS A 77 31.44 -16.54 0.77
C LYS A 77 31.38 -17.38 2.04
N VAL A 78 30.17 -17.71 2.48
CA VAL A 78 29.99 -18.62 3.62
C VAL A 78 30.57 -20.00 3.31
N SER A 79 30.46 -20.45 2.05
CA SER A 79 31.05 -21.71 1.58
C SER A 79 32.57 -21.80 1.75
N ASP A 80 33.27 -20.66 1.79
CA ASP A 80 34.75 -20.65 1.94
C ASP A 80 35.18 -21.12 3.34
N PHE A 81 34.24 -21.16 4.29
CA PHE A 81 34.45 -21.58 5.67
C PHE A 81 33.70 -22.87 6.02
N ILE A 82 33.16 -23.59 5.04
CA ILE A 82 32.48 -24.88 5.23
C ILE A 82 33.34 -25.98 4.60
N ASN A 83 33.85 -26.88 5.45
CA ASN A 83 34.56 -28.09 5.04
C ASN A 83 33.71 -29.34 5.28
N ARG A 84 34.25 -30.52 4.94
CA ARG A 84 33.57 -31.82 5.20
C ARG A 84 33.28 -32.05 6.68
N ASP A 85 34.16 -31.57 7.55
CA ASP A 85 34.08 -31.79 9.01
C ASP A 85 33.33 -30.69 9.76
N GLY A 86 32.81 -29.67 9.05
CA GLY A 86 32.10 -28.56 9.65
C GLY A 86 32.62 -27.19 9.28
N TRP A 87 32.31 -26.22 10.15
CA TRP A 87 32.83 -24.86 10.07
C TRP A 87 34.35 -24.85 10.27
N ASN A 88 35.07 -24.22 9.34
CA ASN A 88 36.52 -24.04 9.38
C ASN A 88 36.84 -22.54 9.30
N PHE A 89 36.72 -21.86 10.44
CA PHE A 89 37.07 -20.45 10.58
C PHE A 89 38.51 -20.29 11.08
N PRO A 90 39.29 -19.36 10.51
CA PRO A 90 40.52 -18.87 11.14
C PRO A 90 40.26 -18.43 12.59
N THR A 91 41.26 -18.58 13.46
CA THR A 91 41.14 -18.26 14.90
C THR A 91 40.63 -16.84 15.13
N ASP A 92 41.16 -15.86 14.41
CA ASP A 92 40.77 -14.45 14.56
C ASP A 92 39.28 -14.23 14.20
N ILE A 93 38.79 -14.90 13.15
CA ILE A 93 37.37 -14.83 12.76
C ILE A 93 36.51 -15.51 13.82
N SER A 94 36.92 -16.66 14.34
CA SER A 94 36.19 -17.37 15.40
C SER A 94 36.07 -16.53 16.67
N LEU A 95 37.15 -15.87 17.09
CA LEU A 95 37.16 -14.96 18.24
C LEU A 95 36.28 -13.73 17.99
N ALA A 96 36.32 -13.16 16.79
CA ALA A 96 35.47 -12.02 16.43
C ALA A 96 33.98 -12.39 16.46
N LEU A 97 33.61 -13.55 15.89
CA LEU A 97 32.23 -14.05 15.94
C LEU A 97 31.77 -14.27 17.39
N LEU A 98 32.61 -14.87 18.22
CA LEU A 98 32.30 -15.06 19.64
C LEU A 98 32.13 -13.73 20.39
N ALA A 99 32.99 -12.73 20.12
CA ALA A 99 32.87 -11.40 20.69
C ALA A 99 31.58 -10.68 20.27
N MET A 100 31.02 -11.02 19.09
CA MET A 100 29.71 -10.56 18.63
C MET A 100 28.53 -11.37 19.22
N GLY A 101 28.81 -12.34 20.11
CA GLY A 101 27.80 -13.21 20.71
C GLY A 101 27.33 -14.35 19.81
N ILE A 102 28.07 -14.67 18.74
CA ILE A 102 27.71 -15.70 17.78
C ILE A 102 28.42 -17.00 18.17
N SER A 103 27.65 -17.98 18.64
CA SER A 103 28.17 -19.33 18.87
C SER A 103 28.20 -20.11 17.55
N ILE A 104 29.39 -20.49 17.08
CA ILE A 104 29.54 -21.26 15.84
C ILE A 104 28.73 -22.56 15.88
N SER A 105 28.65 -23.20 17.06
CA SER A 105 27.89 -24.44 17.26
C SER A 105 26.38 -24.29 17.12
N SER A 106 25.82 -23.09 17.29
CA SER A 106 24.38 -22.84 17.11
C SER A 106 24.00 -22.52 15.67
N ILE A 107 24.99 -22.31 14.78
CA ILE A 107 24.72 -22.01 13.39
C ILE A 107 24.38 -23.30 12.64
N THR A 108 23.11 -23.46 12.34
CA THR A 108 22.62 -24.59 11.55
C THR A 108 22.84 -24.35 10.06
N TYR A 109 23.24 -25.39 9.33
CA TYR A 109 23.38 -25.37 7.88
C TYR A 109 23.16 -26.77 7.30
N ASN A 110 22.81 -26.85 6.02
CA ASN A 110 22.70 -28.12 5.30
C ASN A 110 23.53 -28.06 3.99
N PRO A 111 24.73 -28.66 3.96
CA PRO A 111 25.63 -28.55 2.82
C PRO A 111 25.10 -29.22 1.54
N ASN A 112 24.10 -30.11 1.67
CA ASN A 112 23.48 -30.81 0.56
C ASN A 112 22.28 -30.06 -0.03
N SER A 113 21.86 -28.94 0.56
CA SER A 113 20.80 -28.09 0.03
C SER A 113 21.35 -26.78 -0.55
N ASP A 114 20.52 -26.14 -1.37
CA ASP A 114 20.81 -24.79 -1.84
C ASP A 114 20.53 -23.75 -0.75
N ASP A 115 21.24 -22.62 -0.82
CA ASP A 115 20.96 -21.46 0.03
C ASP A 115 19.56 -20.89 -0.28
N LEU A 116 18.81 -20.56 0.77
CA LEU A 116 17.47 -20.01 0.67
C LEU A 116 17.41 -18.65 1.34
N GLN A 117 16.68 -17.71 0.72
CA GLN A 117 16.36 -16.45 1.35
C GLN A 117 15.13 -16.60 2.23
N ASN A 118 15.15 -15.99 3.40
CA ASN A 118 14.01 -15.92 4.31
C ASN A 118 13.64 -14.47 4.62
N TRP A 119 12.36 -14.23 4.89
CA TRP A 119 11.88 -12.95 5.40
C TRP A 119 11.92 -12.98 6.93
N ASN A 120 12.92 -12.32 7.54
CA ASN A 120 13.16 -12.36 8.98
C ASN A 120 11.98 -11.91 9.85
N PRO A 121 11.14 -10.94 9.44
CA PRO A 121 9.95 -10.57 10.22
C PRO A 121 8.85 -11.63 10.32
N ASP A 122 8.87 -12.66 9.46
CA ASP A 122 7.87 -13.73 9.47
C ASP A 122 8.42 -14.97 10.17
N ILE A 123 7.65 -15.55 11.10
CA ILE A 123 8.08 -16.73 11.89
C ILE A 123 8.36 -17.97 11.04
N HIS A 124 7.75 -18.05 9.84
CA HIS A 124 7.97 -19.14 8.89
C HIS A 124 8.96 -18.74 7.79
N GLY A 125 9.52 -17.52 7.85
CA GLY A 125 10.43 -16.98 6.85
C GLY A 125 9.75 -16.62 5.52
N ASN A 126 8.43 -16.57 5.46
CA ASN A 126 7.69 -16.38 4.22
C ASN A 126 7.61 -14.91 3.80
N PHE A 127 7.96 -14.65 2.56
CA PHE A 127 7.78 -13.34 1.94
C PHE A 127 6.34 -13.16 1.43
N SER A 128 5.71 -12.04 1.78
CA SER A 128 4.51 -11.57 1.11
C SER A 128 4.55 -10.05 0.97
N VAL A 129 3.90 -9.52 -0.08
CA VAL A 129 3.80 -8.06 -0.28
C VAL A 129 3.12 -7.39 0.92
N LYS A 130 2.14 -8.07 1.53
CA LYS A 130 1.46 -7.61 2.75
C LYS A 130 2.44 -7.49 3.92
N ASN A 131 3.20 -8.55 4.21
CA ASN A 131 4.17 -8.53 5.31
C ASN A 131 5.28 -7.50 5.07
N ALA A 132 5.80 -7.41 3.84
CA ALA A 132 6.82 -6.44 3.49
C ALA A 132 6.33 -4.99 3.67
N PHE A 133 5.10 -4.71 3.25
CA PHE A 133 4.48 -3.40 3.48
C PHE A 133 4.29 -3.12 4.98
N GLU A 134 3.84 -4.11 5.75
CA GLU A 134 3.67 -3.99 7.21
C GLU A 134 4.99 -3.75 7.95
N SER A 135 6.08 -4.39 7.51
CA SER A 135 7.42 -4.21 8.10
C SER A 135 8.07 -2.86 7.76
N THR A 136 7.71 -2.27 6.62
CA THR A 136 8.33 -1.03 6.13
C THR A 136 7.48 0.21 6.33
N ARG A 137 6.17 0.05 6.58
CA ARG A 137 5.28 1.20 6.76
C ARG A 137 5.62 1.93 8.05
N ASN A 138 5.77 3.24 7.93
CA ASN A 138 5.69 4.12 9.09
C ASN A 138 4.21 4.20 9.49
N ARG A 139 3.87 3.67 10.67
CA ARG A 139 2.55 3.89 11.26
C ARG A 139 2.48 5.34 11.71
N ILE A 140 2.08 6.21 10.80
CA ILE A 140 1.61 7.54 11.16
C ILE A 140 0.21 7.32 11.73
N ASP A 141 0.13 7.30 13.07
CA ASP A 141 -1.11 6.94 13.77
C ASP A 141 -2.27 7.90 13.52
N THR A 142 -2.01 9.06 12.95
CA THR A 142 -3.04 10.06 12.72
C THR A 142 -2.76 10.75 11.40
N ALA A 143 -3.48 10.33 10.39
CA ALA A 143 -3.68 11.09 9.16
C ALA A 143 -5.16 10.94 8.77
N TRP A 144 -6.06 10.94 9.76
CA TRP A 144 -7.50 10.89 9.52
C TRP A 144 -7.89 11.97 8.51
N TRP A 145 -7.28 13.16 8.64
CA TRP A 145 -7.48 14.29 7.73
C TRP A 145 -7.12 13.95 6.28
N TRP A 146 -6.08 13.14 6.00
CA TRP A 146 -5.76 12.73 4.62
C TRP A 146 -6.88 11.91 3.99
N LYS A 147 -7.58 11.07 4.76
CA LYS A 147 -8.75 10.35 4.26
C LYS A 147 -9.90 11.32 3.95
N TYR A 148 -10.09 12.34 4.77
CA TYR A 148 -11.07 13.41 4.50
C TYR A 148 -10.69 14.20 3.24
N THR A 149 -9.46 14.68 3.14
CA THR A 149 -9.00 15.48 2.00
C THR A 149 -9.00 14.68 0.70
N CYS A 150 -8.64 13.39 0.72
CA CYS A 150 -8.71 12.53 -0.46
C CYS A 150 -10.15 12.30 -0.93
N PHE A 151 -11.10 12.06 -0.02
CA PHE A 151 -12.51 11.91 -0.40
C PHE A 151 -13.05 13.21 -1.00
N GLN A 152 -12.84 14.33 -0.31
CA GLN A 152 -13.26 15.66 -0.76
C GLN A 152 -12.67 15.98 -2.14
N TRP A 153 -11.38 15.74 -2.34
CA TRP A 153 -10.72 15.92 -3.62
C TRP A 153 -11.35 15.05 -4.72
N LYS A 154 -11.63 13.77 -4.45
CA LYS A 154 -12.28 12.89 -5.43
C LYS A 154 -13.71 13.30 -5.75
N LEU A 155 -14.46 13.75 -4.74
CA LEU A 155 -15.82 14.24 -4.86
C LEU A 155 -15.86 15.49 -5.75
N MET A 156 -15.01 16.47 -5.45
CA MET A 156 -14.91 17.73 -6.20
C MET A 156 -14.46 17.54 -7.65
N ASN A 157 -13.62 16.54 -7.91
CA ASN A 157 -13.18 16.19 -9.27
C ASN A 157 -14.12 15.20 -9.98
N GLN A 158 -15.24 14.78 -9.36
CA GLN A 158 -16.20 13.82 -9.92
C GLN A 158 -15.55 12.49 -10.37
N ILE A 159 -14.55 12.02 -9.62
CA ILE A 159 -13.80 10.79 -9.92
C ILE A 159 -14.06 9.68 -8.91
N LEU A 160 -15.15 9.78 -8.14
CA LEU A 160 -15.58 8.71 -7.23
C LEU A 160 -15.98 7.47 -8.05
N PRO A 161 -15.63 6.25 -7.59
CA PRO A 161 -15.85 5.02 -8.34
C PRO A 161 -17.32 4.56 -8.25
N THR A 162 -18.21 5.30 -8.89
CA THR A 162 -19.60 4.93 -9.18
C THR A 162 -19.66 4.03 -10.42
N ASP A 163 -20.70 3.22 -10.55
CA ASP A 163 -20.84 2.27 -11.67
C ASP A 163 -20.77 2.97 -13.03
N ASP A 164 -21.44 4.11 -13.19
CA ASP A 164 -21.39 4.91 -14.42
C ASP A 164 -19.95 5.33 -14.80
N LEU A 165 -19.15 5.76 -13.83
CA LEU A 165 -17.76 6.17 -14.09
C LEU A 165 -16.86 4.97 -14.42
N ILE A 166 -17.09 3.84 -13.74
CA ILE A 166 -16.33 2.61 -13.98
C ILE A 166 -16.66 2.04 -15.37
N GLN A 167 -17.94 2.04 -15.76
CA GLN A 167 -18.39 1.64 -17.09
C GLN A 167 -17.83 2.55 -18.19
N ARG A 168 -17.79 3.87 -17.98
CA ARG A 168 -17.14 4.83 -18.90
C ARG A 168 -15.65 4.55 -19.11
N LYS A 169 -14.99 3.89 -18.15
CA LYS A 169 -13.58 3.46 -18.25
C LYS A 169 -13.41 2.10 -18.92
N GLY A 170 -14.47 1.52 -19.48
CA GLY A 170 -14.44 0.28 -20.26
C GLY A 170 -14.47 -1.00 -19.42
N ILE A 171 -14.80 -0.90 -18.13
CA ILE A 171 -14.97 -2.07 -17.27
C ILE A 171 -16.46 -2.46 -17.33
N GLN A 172 -16.74 -3.65 -17.85
CA GLN A 172 -18.10 -4.20 -17.89
C GLN A 172 -18.52 -4.66 -16.50
N LEU A 173 -19.63 -4.11 -16.01
CA LEU A 173 -20.25 -4.47 -14.73
C LEU A 173 -21.75 -4.28 -14.84
N VAL A 174 -22.52 -5.16 -14.19
CA VAL A 174 -23.96 -4.98 -14.01
C VAL A 174 -24.13 -3.84 -13.02
N SER A 175 -24.75 -2.74 -13.43
CA SER A 175 -25.03 -1.67 -12.48
C SER A 175 -26.03 -2.21 -11.47
N VAL A 176 -25.60 -2.29 -10.22
CA VAL A 176 -26.47 -2.74 -9.14
C VAL A 176 -27.35 -1.56 -8.76
N ILE A 177 -28.61 -1.86 -8.49
CA ILE A 177 -29.56 -0.85 -8.04
C ILE A 177 -29.01 -0.21 -6.76
N ASN A 178 -29.02 1.11 -6.73
CA ASN A 178 -28.44 1.93 -5.68
C ASN A 178 -29.06 1.70 -4.30
N HIS A 179 -28.51 2.37 -3.28
CA HIS A 179 -29.00 2.33 -1.90
C HIS A 179 -30.51 2.61 -1.73
N CYS A 180 -31.15 3.29 -2.69
CA CYS A 180 -32.59 3.56 -2.71
C CYS A 180 -33.44 2.46 -3.37
N GLY A 181 -32.83 1.51 -4.08
CA GLY A 181 -33.57 0.46 -4.78
C GLY A 181 -34.27 0.90 -6.08
N LEU A 182 -34.02 2.11 -6.61
CA LEU A 182 -34.84 2.68 -7.69
C LEU A 182 -34.14 2.88 -9.05
N THR A 183 -32.83 3.18 -9.06
CA THR A 183 -32.12 3.56 -10.30
C THR A 183 -30.70 3.00 -10.35
N ALA A 184 -30.14 2.97 -11.57
CA ALA A 184 -28.73 2.65 -11.81
C ALA A 184 -27.79 3.65 -11.12
N GLU A 185 -26.60 3.19 -10.74
CA GLU A 185 -25.70 3.99 -9.93
C GLU A 185 -24.99 5.11 -10.70
N SER A 186 -25.35 6.34 -10.34
CA SER A 186 -24.62 7.56 -10.72
C SER A 186 -24.29 8.41 -9.49
N ALA A 187 -23.24 9.24 -9.61
CA ALA A 187 -22.89 10.19 -8.57
C ALA A 187 -24.02 11.21 -8.31
N ASN A 188 -24.70 11.67 -9.37
CA ASN A 188 -25.81 12.61 -9.24
C ASN A 188 -26.98 12.01 -8.45
N HIS A 189 -27.33 10.77 -8.78
CA HIS A 189 -28.39 10.09 -8.06
C HIS A 189 -28.02 9.88 -6.59
N LEU A 190 -26.80 9.39 -6.33
CA LEU A 190 -26.33 9.09 -4.98
C LEU A 190 -26.32 10.33 -4.08
N PHE A 191 -25.90 11.48 -4.61
CA PHE A 191 -25.67 12.68 -3.81
C PHE A 191 -26.80 13.71 -3.85
N PHE A 192 -27.66 13.74 -4.87
CA PHE A 192 -28.66 14.81 -5.03
C PHE A 192 -30.08 14.29 -5.26
N GLU A 193 -30.26 13.29 -6.13
CA GLU A 193 -31.61 12.91 -6.57
C GLU A 193 -32.27 11.87 -5.67
N CYS A 194 -31.47 11.08 -4.94
CA CYS A 194 -31.99 10.03 -4.07
C CYS A 194 -32.81 10.61 -2.90
N ASN A 195 -33.96 10.01 -2.59
CA ASN A 195 -34.82 10.40 -1.48
C ASN A 195 -34.08 10.55 -0.14
N VAL A 196 -33.19 9.62 0.20
CA VAL A 196 -32.38 9.72 1.43
C VAL A 196 -31.45 10.92 1.39
N ALA A 197 -30.82 11.20 0.24
CA ALA A 197 -29.98 12.39 0.07
C ALA A 197 -30.84 13.67 0.20
N LYS A 198 -32.02 13.70 -0.40
CA LYS A 198 -32.97 14.83 -0.29
C LYS A 198 -33.38 15.10 1.15
N VAL A 199 -33.70 14.07 1.93
CA VAL A 199 -34.03 14.19 3.37
C VAL A 199 -32.84 14.76 4.15
N LEU A 200 -31.63 14.25 3.93
CA LEU A 200 -30.43 14.74 4.61
C LEU A 200 -30.09 16.19 4.24
N TRP A 201 -30.23 16.57 2.97
CA TRP A 201 -30.03 17.95 2.54
C TRP A 201 -31.09 18.89 3.09
N SER A 202 -32.35 18.46 3.17
CA SER A 202 -33.41 19.22 3.82
C SER A 202 -33.11 19.47 5.30
N TRP A 203 -32.68 18.43 6.03
CA TRP A 203 -32.23 18.56 7.41
C TRP A 203 -31.03 19.52 7.54
N ALA A 204 -29.99 19.34 6.73
CA ALA A 204 -28.78 20.17 6.77
C ALA A 204 -29.10 21.65 6.45
N THR A 205 -29.91 21.91 5.43
CA THR A 205 -30.31 23.27 5.06
C THR A 205 -31.18 23.94 6.13
N SER A 206 -32.11 23.20 6.75
CA SER A 206 -32.92 23.72 7.86
C SER A 206 -32.09 24.08 9.08
N THR A 207 -31.06 23.27 9.39
CA THR A 207 -30.17 23.49 10.54
C THR A 207 -29.34 24.77 10.40
N PHE A 208 -28.92 25.11 9.18
CA PHE A 208 -28.14 26.31 8.89
C PHE A 208 -28.99 27.50 8.38
N ASN A 209 -30.32 27.35 8.36
CA ASN A 209 -31.26 28.34 7.82
C ASN A 209 -30.92 28.80 6.38
N ILE A 210 -30.52 27.83 5.53
CA ILE A 210 -30.15 28.07 4.13
C ILE A 210 -31.35 27.75 3.25
N ALA A 211 -31.64 28.61 2.26
CA ALA A 211 -32.64 28.32 1.25
C ALA A 211 -32.31 27.01 0.51
N ALA A 212 -33.33 26.20 0.19
CA ALA A 212 -33.19 24.86 -0.40
C ALA A 212 -32.09 24.79 -1.47
N VAL A 213 -31.24 23.78 -1.38
CA VAL A 213 -30.18 23.50 -2.37
C VAL A 213 -30.81 23.36 -3.75
N ASP A 214 -30.31 24.14 -4.71
CA ASP A 214 -30.72 24.00 -6.10
C ASP A 214 -30.25 22.64 -6.62
N GLU A 215 -31.20 21.82 -7.10
CA GLU A 215 -31.03 20.42 -7.50
C GLU A 215 -30.26 20.28 -8.84
N ASN A 216 -29.56 21.32 -9.29
CA ASN A 216 -28.79 21.35 -10.55
C ASN A 216 -27.56 20.42 -10.59
N ASN A 217 -27.55 19.33 -9.80
CA ASN A 217 -26.58 18.22 -9.86
C ASN A 217 -25.12 18.69 -9.82
N SER A 218 -24.84 19.76 -9.06
CA SER A 218 -23.55 20.41 -9.00
C SER A 218 -23.17 20.76 -7.57
N TRP A 219 -21.91 20.51 -7.23
CA TRP A 219 -21.33 20.86 -5.93
C TRP A 219 -21.13 22.36 -5.76
N LYS A 220 -20.99 23.13 -6.85
CA LYS A 220 -20.68 24.57 -6.79
C LYS A 220 -21.78 25.39 -6.10
N PRO A 221 -23.07 25.29 -6.48
CA PRO A 221 -24.15 26.02 -5.80
C PRO A 221 -24.29 25.67 -4.32
N ILE A 222 -24.02 24.41 -3.94
CA ILE A 222 -24.05 23.98 -2.54
C ILE A 222 -22.93 24.67 -1.75
N LEU A 223 -21.71 24.69 -2.29
CA LEU A 223 -20.55 25.24 -1.60
C LEU A 223 -20.56 26.77 -1.56
N ASP A 224 -20.99 27.43 -2.64
CA ASP A 224 -21.02 28.90 -2.74
C ASP A 224 -22.07 29.56 -1.83
N LYS A 225 -23.10 28.83 -1.39
CA LYS A 225 -24.09 29.31 -0.40
C LYS A 225 -23.50 29.62 0.97
N SER A 226 -22.28 29.13 1.28
CA SER A 226 -21.53 29.54 2.49
C SER A 226 -21.41 31.06 2.59
N LYS A 227 -21.04 31.72 1.48
CA LYS A 227 -20.72 33.16 1.45
C LYS A 227 -21.88 34.08 1.86
N ALA A 228 -23.11 33.57 1.83
CA ALA A 228 -24.32 34.31 2.21
C ALA A 228 -24.67 34.21 3.71
N LEU A 229 -23.98 33.36 4.48
CA LEU A 229 -24.24 33.14 5.90
C LEU A 229 -23.39 34.08 6.75
N SER A 230 -23.98 35.19 7.19
CA SER A 230 -23.36 36.11 8.15
C SER A 230 -23.36 35.59 9.60
N LEU A 231 -24.13 34.54 9.89
CA LEU A 231 -24.41 34.02 11.24
C LEU A 231 -23.48 32.88 11.69
N TYR A 232 -22.80 32.19 10.77
CA TYR A 232 -21.93 31.05 11.08
C TYR A 232 -20.61 31.16 10.30
N PRO A 233 -19.47 30.72 10.86
CA PRO A 233 -18.25 30.59 10.10
C PRO A 233 -18.47 29.72 8.86
N ASN A 234 -18.08 30.20 7.67
CA ASN A 234 -18.18 29.49 6.39
C ASN A 234 -17.68 28.03 6.46
N ASP A 235 -16.70 27.79 7.31
CA ASP A 235 -16.09 26.48 7.54
C ASP A 235 -17.08 25.44 8.09
N LEU A 236 -18.09 25.84 8.87
CA LEU A 236 -19.08 24.90 9.42
C LEU A 236 -20.01 24.34 8.34
N TRP A 237 -20.48 25.19 7.42
CA TRP A 237 -21.32 24.74 6.31
C TRP A 237 -20.53 23.82 5.37
N ILE A 238 -19.31 24.21 5.02
CA ILE A 238 -18.43 23.38 4.17
C ILE A 238 -18.16 22.03 4.83
N THR A 239 -17.92 22.02 6.15
CA THR A 239 -17.75 20.80 6.93
C THR A 239 -19.01 19.93 6.91
N MET A 240 -20.20 20.53 7.04
CA MET A 240 -21.47 19.81 6.96
C MET A 240 -21.68 19.16 5.58
N VAL A 241 -21.45 19.91 4.50
CA VAL A 241 -21.58 19.41 3.12
C VAL A 241 -20.70 18.17 2.90
N PHE A 242 -19.43 18.24 3.31
CA PHE A 242 -18.53 17.10 3.16
C PHE A 242 -18.87 15.93 4.09
N SER A 243 -19.43 16.21 5.26
CA SER A 243 -19.86 15.18 6.21
C SER A 243 -21.08 14.41 5.71
N VAL A 244 -22.11 15.11 5.22
CA VAL A 244 -23.30 14.49 4.61
C VAL A 244 -22.91 13.68 3.37
N SER A 245 -22.08 14.25 2.50
CA SER A 245 -21.60 13.55 1.29
C SER A 245 -20.82 12.28 1.65
N ARG A 246 -19.95 12.36 2.66
CA ARG A 246 -19.19 11.19 3.11
C ARG A 246 -20.09 10.13 3.75
N TRP A 247 -21.11 10.55 4.51
CA TRP A 247 -22.08 9.63 5.08
C TRP A 247 -22.82 8.87 3.98
N LEU A 248 -23.33 9.57 2.97
CA LEU A 248 -23.99 8.95 1.80
C LEU A 248 -23.07 7.94 1.10
N TRP A 249 -21.81 8.32 0.89
CA TRP A 249 -20.81 7.45 0.28
C TRP A 249 -20.52 6.20 1.12
N ASN A 250 -20.37 6.35 2.44
CA ASN A 250 -20.12 5.25 3.34
C ASN A 250 -21.34 4.32 3.44
N ALA A 251 -22.55 4.87 3.58
CA ALA A 251 -23.80 4.12 3.62
C ALA A 251 -23.96 3.25 2.35
N ARG A 252 -23.67 3.82 1.18
CA ARG A 252 -23.60 3.06 -0.09
C ARG A 252 -22.58 1.92 -0.03
N ASN A 253 -21.37 2.17 0.46
CA ASN A 253 -20.34 1.13 0.52
C ASN A 253 -20.71 -0.01 1.47
N THR A 254 -21.31 0.32 2.61
CA THR A 254 -21.79 -0.69 3.57
C THR A 254 -22.86 -1.58 2.96
N ILE A 255 -23.88 -1.01 2.30
CA ILE A 255 -24.91 -1.83 1.62
C ILE A 255 -24.28 -2.73 0.55
N ARG A 256 -23.31 -2.22 -0.21
CA ARG A 256 -22.73 -2.92 -1.35
C ARG A 256 -21.77 -4.04 -0.96
N PHE A 257 -20.98 -3.85 0.10
CA PHE A 257 -19.88 -4.74 0.44
C PHE A 257 -20.11 -5.53 1.74
N ASP A 258 -21.01 -5.08 2.61
CA ASP A 258 -21.22 -5.68 3.93
C ASP A 258 -22.60 -6.39 4.06
N GLU A 259 -23.30 -6.65 2.94
CA GLU A 259 -24.61 -7.36 2.85
C GLU A 259 -25.70 -6.90 3.84
N THR A 260 -25.57 -5.71 4.41
CA THR A 260 -26.46 -5.19 5.44
C THR A 260 -27.54 -4.29 4.82
N LYS A 261 -28.81 -4.64 5.02
CA LYS A 261 -29.93 -3.74 4.73
C LYS A 261 -29.96 -2.64 5.77
N LEU A 262 -29.92 -1.37 5.34
CA LEU A 262 -30.10 -0.23 6.24
C LEU A 262 -31.50 -0.29 6.86
N THR A 263 -31.56 -0.42 8.19
CA THR A 263 -32.72 0.00 8.97
C THR A 263 -32.64 1.51 9.12
N ILE A 264 -33.55 2.22 8.45
CA ILE A 264 -33.83 3.64 8.66
C ILE A 264 -34.73 3.77 9.89
#